data_AF-A0A2V5TUG1-F1
#
_entry.id   AF-A0A2V5TUG1-F1
#
_cell.length_a   1.000
_cell.length_b   1.000
_cell.length_c   1.000
_cell.angle_alpha   90.00
_cell.angle_beta   90.00
_cell.angle_gamma   90.00
#
_symmetry.space_group_name_H-M   'P 1'
#
loop_
_entity.id
_entity.type
_entity.pdbx_description
1 polymer ?
#
loop_
_entity_poly.entity_id
_entity_poly.type
_entity_poly.pdbx_seq_one_letter_code
_entity_poly.pdbx_strand_id
1 'polypeptide(L)'
;MAQFSPDGERVVTAAQAPDNAARVWQVQVAPTQVPAWLPELAEAVAGLAVGAQGMTRLVSESDFNELRQRLNGLTDSDTFNRVARWFFADRATRTISPFQSETIAEYVRRRIAESTTSSLGEAIRLDPTNSLALGRLARAILESNASPAGKADASNLARLALRFDPNQGEAREVLVRIEQHDSKAN
;
A
#
# COMPACT_ATOMS: atom_id res chain seq x y z
N MET A 1 7.35 19.49 -8.57
CA MET A 1 7.34 19.49 -10.05
C MET A 1 6.67 18.23 -10.55
N ALA A 2 6.01 18.30 -11.70
CA ALA A 2 5.47 17.13 -12.39
C ALA A 2 5.74 17.24 -13.89
N GLN A 3 6.11 16.13 -14.54
CA GLN A 3 6.40 16.09 -15.97
C GLN A 3 6.03 14.74 -16.57
N PHE A 4 5.36 14.76 -17.72
CA PHE A 4 5.08 13.55 -18.50
C PHE A 4 6.30 13.11 -19.29
N SER A 5 6.45 11.80 -19.50
CA SER A 5 7.36 11.25 -20.51
C SER A 5 6.91 11.68 -21.92
N PRO A 6 7.82 11.74 -22.91
CA PRO A 6 7.47 12.14 -24.27
C PRO A 6 6.37 11.28 -24.93
N ASP A 7 6.28 10.01 -24.55
CA ASP A 7 5.24 9.06 -24.98
C ASP A 7 3.90 9.21 -24.22
N GLY A 8 3.86 10.01 -23.16
CA GLY A 8 2.69 10.19 -22.30
C GLY A 8 2.36 9.00 -21.38
N GLU A 9 3.15 7.93 -21.41
CA GLU A 9 2.87 6.69 -20.66
C GLU A 9 3.31 6.76 -19.19
N ARG A 10 4.05 7.80 -18.81
CA ARG A 10 4.54 8.00 -17.44
C ARG A 10 4.46 9.47 -17.04
N VAL A 11 4.30 9.70 -15.74
CA VAL A 11 4.50 11.01 -15.13
C VAL A 11 5.48 10.90 -13.98
N VAL A 12 6.47 11.77 -13.96
CA VAL A 12 7.36 11.96 -12.82
C VAL A 12 6.77 13.05 -11.96
N THR A 13 6.65 12.80 -10.65
CA THR A 13 6.39 13.84 -9.65
C THR A 13 7.55 13.89 -8.68
N ALA A 14 8.10 15.08 -8.43
CA ALA A 14 9.09 15.29 -7.39
C ALA A 14 8.63 16.38 -6.43
N ALA A 15 8.71 16.08 -5.15
CA ALA A 15 8.32 16.98 -4.07
C ALA A 15 9.42 17.00 -3.00
N GLN A 16 9.73 18.19 -2.50
CA GLN A 16 10.75 18.37 -1.45
C GLN A 16 10.25 17.88 -0.08
N ALA A 17 8.94 17.98 0.17
CA ALA A 17 8.28 17.51 1.37
C ALA A 17 7.07 16.62 0.99
N PRO A 18 6.72 15.62 1.81
CA PRO A 18 7.30 15.31 3.13
C PRO A 18 8.57 14.46 3.08
N ASP A 19 8.89 13.82 1.95
CA ASP A 19 9.91 12.77 1.92
C ASP A 19 11.02 12.96 0.87
N ASN A 20 11.13 14.17 0.31
CA ASN A 20 12.13 14.55 -0.69
C ASN A 20 12.30 13.51 -1.82
N ALA A 21 11.19 12.91 -2.26
CA ALA A 21 11.21 11.79 -3.19
C ALA A 21 10.69 12.19 -4.58
N ALA A 22 11.36 11.65 -5.60
CA ALA A 22 10.83 11.57 -6.96
C ALA A 22 10.10 10.23 -7.13
N ARG A 23 8.90 10.27 -7.71
CA ARG A 23 8.07 9.11 -8.01
C ARG A 23 7.78 9.06 -9.49
N VAL A 24 7.82 7.86 -10.06
CA VAL A 24 7.42 7.59 -11.44
C VAL A 24 6.09 6.85 -11.39
N TRP A 25 5.08 7.42 -12.04
CA TRP A 25 3.75 6.83 -12.16
C TRP A 25 3.54 6.38 -13.59
N GLN A 26 2.92 5.22 -13.78
CA GLN A 26 2.42 4.82 -15.09
C GLN A 26 1.09 5.53 -15.35
N VAL A 27 0.95 6.07 -16.55
CA VAL A 27 -0.28 6.66 -17.06
C VAL A 27 -0.72 5.76 -18.20
N GLN A 28 -1.87 5.13 -18.05
CA GLN A 28 -2.47 4.37 -19.13
C GLN A 28 -3.48 5.27 -19.82
N VAL A 29 -3.36 5.40 -21.14
CA VAL A 29 -4.39 6.05 -21.94
C VAL A 29 -5.63 5.15 -21.86
N ALA A 30 -6.71 5.68 -21.30
CA ALA A 30 -7.97 4.94 -21.22
C ALA A 30 -8.43 4.61 -22.66
N PRO A 31 -8.71 3.34 -22.97
CA PRO A 31 -9.30 2.97 -24.25
C PRO A 31 -10.59 3.76 -24.51
N THR A 32 -10.87 4.05 -25.78
CA THR A 32 -12.04 4.85 -26.19
C THR A 32 -13.37 4.21 -25.78
N GLN A 33 -13.40 2.89 -25.59
CA GLN A 33 -14.58 2.15 -25.16
C GLN A 33 -14.41 1.68 -23.70
N VAL A 34 -15.27 2.20 -22.82
CA VAL A 34 -15.37 1.76 -21.44
C VAL A 34 -16.23 0.50 -21.38
N PRO A 35 -15.78 -0.60 -20.76
CA PRO A 35 -16.56 -1.81 -20.67
C PRO A 35 -17.75 -1.62 -19.71
N ALA A 36 -18.90 -2.19 -20.08
CA ALA A 36 -20.14 -2.07 -19.30
C ALA A 36 -20.01 -2.59 -17.86
N TRP A 37 -19.09 -3.53 -17.61
CA TRP A 37 -18.85 -4.06 -16.27
C TRP A 37 -18.12 -3.08 -15.34
N LEU A 38 -17.44 -2.05 -15.84
CA LEU A 38 -16.62 -1.16 -14.99
C LEU A 38 -17.46 -0.35 -14.01
N PRO A 39 -18.60 0.27 -14.41
CA PRO A 39 -19.57 0.82 -13.46
C PRO A 39 -20.09 -0.24 -12.47
N GLU A 40 -20.43 -1.45 -12.94
CA GLU A 40 -20.90 -2.53 -12.05
C GLU A 40 -19.84 -2.90 -10.99
N LEU A 41 -18.55 -2.89 -11.35
CA LEU A 41 -17.46 -3.10 -10.39
C LEU A 41 -17.37 -1.97 -9.37
N ALA A 42 -17.49 -0.71 -9.80
CA ALA A 42 -17.47 0.42 -8.88
C ALA A 42 -18.63 0.35 -7.88
N GLU A 43 -19.84 0.03 -8.36
CA GLU A 43 -21.03 -0.18 -7.53
C GLU A 43 -20.85 -1.35 -6.55
N ALA A 44 -20.34 -2.47 -7.04
CA ALA A 44 -20.14 -3.66 -6.23
C ALA A 44 -19.07 -3.46 -5.14
N VAL A 45 -17.99 -2.73 -5.43
CA VAL A 45 -16.96 -2.35 -4.45
C VAL A 45 -17.50 -1.35 -3.43
N ALA A 46 -18.36 -0.42 -3.85
CA ALA A 46 -19.03 0.52 -2.95
C ALA A 46 -20.12 -0.14 -2.10
N GLY A 47 -20.57 -1.35 -2.46
CA GLY A 47 -21.72 -2.02 -1.84
C GLY A 47 -23.07 -1.39 -2.21
N LEU A 48 -23.10 -0.51 -3.23
CA LEU A 48 -24.25 0.29 -3.62
C LEU A 48 -24.34 0.40 -5.14
N ALA A 49 -25.46 -0.01 -5.70
CA ALA A 49 -25.78 0.13 -7.13
C ALA A 49 -26.78 1.26 -7.35
N VAL A 50 -26.66 1.97 -8.49
CA VAL A 50 -27.55 3.07 -8.87
C VAL A 50 -28.44 2.59 -10.02
N GLY A 51 -29.73 2.40 -9.72
CA GLY A 51 -30.71 2.00 -10.72
C GLY A 51 -31.02 3.09 -11.74
N ALA A 52 -31.73 2.75 -12.81
CA ALA A 52 -32.05 3.64 -13.94
C ALA A 52 -32.83 4.92 -13.55
N GLN A 53 -33.47 4.95 -12.37
CA GLN A 53 -34.19 6.11 -11.85
C GLN A 53 -33.40 6.89 -10.77
N GLY A 54 -32.11 6.59 -10.60
CA GLY A 54 -31.26 7.16 -9.55
C GLY A 54 -31.49 6.57 -8.16
N MET A 55 -32.35 5.56 -8.02
CA MET A 55 -32.56 4.87 -6.74
C MET A 55 -31.37 3.97 -6.42
N THR A 56 -30.86 4.07 -5.19
CA THR A 56 -29.75 3.23 -4.72
C THR A 56 -30.27 1.91 -4.17
N ARG A 57 -29.53 0.83 -4.45
CA ARG A 57 -29.76 -0.53 -3.95
C ARG A 57 -28.48 -1.04 -3.31
N LEU A 58 -28.60 -1.76 -2.19
CA LEU A 58 -27.47 -2.51 -1.64
C LEU A 58 -27.06 -3.64 -2.58
N VAL A 59 -25.76 -3.76 -2.84
CA VAL A 59 -25.19 -4.90 -3.56
C VAL A 59 -24.94 -6.02 -2.56
N SER A 60 -25.46 -7.22 -2.87
CA SER A 60 -25.31 -8.39 -2.00
C SER A 60 -23.94 -9.05 -2.19
N GLU A 61 -23.52 -9.88 -1.23
CA GLU A 61 -22.30 -10.69 -1.36
C GLU A 61 -22.36 -11.66 -2.56
N SER A 62 -23.55 -12.20 -2.87
CA SER A 62 -23.74 -13.06 -4.05
C SER A 62 -23.52 -12.29 -5.34
N ASP A 63 -24.09 -11.08 -5.47
CA ASP A 63 -23.90 -10.22 -6.64
C ASP A 63 -22.40 -9.91 -6.86
N PHE A 64 -21.69 -9.57 -5.78
CA PHE A 64 -20.24 -9.30 -5.81
C PHE A 64 -19.44 -10.54 -6.22
N ASN A 65 -19.77 -11.72 -5.67
CA ASN A 65 -19.09 -12.97 -5.98
C ASN A 65 -19.33 -13.43 -7.41
N GLU A 66 -20.54 -13.28 -7.95
CA GLU A 66 -20.85 -13.55 -9.35
C GLU A 66 -20.07 -12.62 -10.28
N LEU A 67 -20.02 -11.33 -9.97
CA LEU A 67 -19.22 -10.36 -10.73
C LEU A 67 -17.73 -10.75 -10.71
N ARG A 68 -17.19 -11.09 -9.54
CA ARG A 68 -15.80 -11.55 -9.38
C ARG A 68 -15.51 -12.78 -10.25
N GLN A 69 -16.37 -13.79 -10.22
CA GLN A 69 -16.20 -15.00 -11.03
C GLN A 69 -16.22 -14.68 -12.53
N ARG A 70 -17.18 -13.86 -12.97
CA ARG A 70 -17.30 -13.42 -14.36
C ARG A 70 -16.06 -12.67 -14.84
N LEU A 71 -15.57 -11.71 -14.05
CA LEU A 71 -14.40 -10.89 -14.41
C LEU A 71 -13.10 -11.68 -14.41
N ASN A 72 -12.95 -12.66 -13.52
CA ASN A 72 -11.81 -13.58 -13.54
C ASN A 72 -11.83 -14.56 -14.73
N GLY A 73 -13.03 -14.87 -15.26
CA GLY A 73 -13.20 -15.72 -16.43
C GLY A 73 -12.93 -15.03 -17.78
N LEU A 74 -12.71 -13.70 -17.80
CA LEU A 74 -12.41 -12.98 -19.03
C LEU A 74 -11.05 -13.40 -19.60
N THR A 75 -11.07 -13.91 -20.83
CA THR A 75 -9.88 -14.43 -21.51
C THR A 75 -9.13 -13.37 -22.30
N ASP A 76 -9.81 -12.33 -22.78
CA ASP A 76 -9.18 -11.25 -23.55
C ASP A 76 -8.11 -10.51 -22.75
N SER A 77 -7.07 -10.07 -23.45
CA SER A 77 -5.89 -9.40 -22.86
C SER A 77 -5.98 -7.88 -22.90
N ASP A 78 -7.17 -7.31 -23.07
CA ASP A 78 -7.34 -5.86 -23.06
C ASP A 78 -6.94 -5.22 -21.71
N THR A 79 -6.66 -3.92 -21.74
CA THR A 79 -6.19 -3.13 -20.58
C THR A 79 -7.13 -3.27 -19.38
N PHE A 80 -8.44 -3.24 -19.61
CA PHE A 80 -9.43 -3.28 -18.52
C PHE A 80 -9.54 -4.68 -17.91
N ASN A 81 -9.52 -5.74 -18.70
CA ASN A 81 -9.56 -7.12 -18.23
C ASN A 81 -8.27 -7.48 -17.47
N ARG A 82 -7.13 -6.92 -17.88
CA ARG A 82 -5.89 -7.00 -17.12
C ARG A 82 -6.02 -6.33 -15.74
N VAL A 83 -6.63 -5.14 -15.67
CA VAL A 83 -6.92 -4.45 -14.40
C VAL A 83 -7.89 -5.25 -13.54
N ALA A 84 -8.97 -5.79 -14.11
CA ALA A 84 -9.95 -6.59 -13.39
C ALA A 84 -9.33 -7.84 -12.74
N ARG A 85 -8.56 -8.62 -13.52
CA ARG A 85 -7.83 -9.79 -13.01
C ARG A 85 -6.83 -9.40 -11.92
N TRP A 86 -6.09 -8.32 -12.12
CA TRP A 86 -5.16 -7.80 -11.10
C TRP A 86 -5.86 -7.32 -9.82
N PHE A 87 -7.06 -6.76 -9.93
CA PHE A 87 -7.83 -6.28 -8.78
C PHE A 87 -8.29 -7.43 -7.87
N PHE A 88 -8.73 -8.54 -8.48
CA PHE A 88 -9.21 -9.72 -7.75
C PHE A 88 -8.15 -10.78 -7.44
N ALA A 89 -6.94 -10.62 -7.99
CA ALA A 89 -5.80 -11.46 -7.66
C ALA A 89 -5.47 -11.39 -6.16
N ASP A 90 -4.87 -12.46 -5.65
CA ASP A 90 -4.42 -12.51 -4.26
C ASP A 90 -3.47 -11.34 -3.97
N ARG A 91 -3.84 -10.51 -2.99
CA ARG A 91 -3.12 -9.28 -2.64
C ARG A 91 -1.72 -9.56 -2.09
N ALA A 92 -1.47 -10.75 -1.56
CA ALA A 92 -0.15 -11.14 -1.06
C ALA A 92 0.84 -11.46 -2.19
N THR A 93 0.35 -11.88 -3.36
CA THR A 93 1.19 -12.44 -4.45
C THR A 93 1.11 -11.68 -5.76
N ARG A 94 0.09 -10.82 -5.94
CA ARG A 94 -0.06 -10.00 -7.16
C ARG A 94 1.05 -8.95 -7.31
N THR A 95 1.18 -8.43 -8.53
CA THR A 95 2.07 -7.31 -8.88
C THR A 95 1.63 -6.01 -8.21
N ILE A 96 2.55 -5.05 -8.03
CA ILE A 96 2.22 -3.73 -7.45
C ILE A 96 1.30 -2.89 -8.35
N SER A 97 1.26 -3.22 -9.65
CA SER A 97 0.43 -2.60 -10.68
C SER A 97 0.06 -3.69 -11.69
N PRO A 98 -1.11 -3.59 -12.34
CA PRO A 98 -1.44 -4.51 -13.42
C PRO A 98 -0.38 -4.54 -14.52
N PHE A 99 0.36 -3.44 -14.69
CA PHE A 99 1.30 -3.19 -15.79
C PHE A 99 2.77 -3.25 -15.38
N GLN A 100 3.06 -3.78 -14.19
CA GLN A 100 4.41 -4.00 -13.68
C GLN A 100 4.64 -5.49 -13.47
N SER A 101 5.91 -5.91 -13.50
CA SER A 101 6.30 -7.30 -13.24
C SER A 101 6.66 -7.56 -11.77
N GLU A 102 7.00 -6.51 -11.00
CA GLU A 102 7.37 -6.62 -9.59
C GLU A 102 6.13 -6.95 -8.73
N THR A 103 6.23 -8.00 -7.91
CA THR A 103 5.23 -8.39 -6.91
C THR A 103 5.20 -7.43 -5.73
N ILE A 104 4.07 -7.36 -5.02
CA ILE A 104 3.98 -6.60 -3.75
C ILE A 104 5.04 -7.10 -2.76
N ALA A 105 5.24 -8.42 -2.66
CA ALA A 105 6.24 -9.00 -1.76
C ALA A 105 7.68 -8.59 -2.12
N GLU A 106 8.05 -8.59 -3.40
CA GLU A 106 9.37 -8.11 -3.85
C GLU A 106 9.55 -6.62 -3.55
N TYR A 107 8.54 -5.81 -3.87
CA TYR A 107 8.56 -4.39 -3.61
C TYR A 107 8.70 -4.06 -2.12
N VAL A 108 7.92 -4.72 -1.26
CA VAL A 108 8.00 -4.57 0.21
C VAL A 108 9.40 -4.93 0.71
N ARG A 109 9.96 -6.07 0.27
CA ARG A 109 11.34 -6.47 0.62
C ARG A 109 12.36 -5.41 0.23
N ARG A 110 12.23 -4.84 -0.97
CA ARG A 110 13.11 -3.78 -1.45
C ARG A 110 13.01 -2.51 -0.61
N ARG A 111 11.79 -2.06 -0.30
CA ARG A 111 11.57 -0.87 0.56
C ARG A 111 12.09 -1.06 1.98
N ILE A 112 11.99 -2.26 2.54
CA ILE A 112 12.59 -2.63 3.84
C ILE A 112 14.12 -2.60 3.78
N ALA A 113 14.72 -3.04 2.67
CA ALA A 113 16.18 -3.03 2.49
C ALA A 113 16.76 -1.61 2.42
N GLU A 114 16.05 -0.68 1.78
CA GLU A 114 16.44 0.73 1.67
C GLU A 114 16.57 1.44 3.04
N SER A 115 15.90 0.93 4.08
CA SER A 115 16.08 1.33 5.49
C SER A 115 15.95 2.84 5.79
N THR A 116 15.15 3.55 4.99
CA THR A 116 14.80 4.96 5.27
C THR A 116 13.45 5.05 5.97
N THR A 117 13.20 6.11 6.74
CA THR A 117 11.88 6.34 7.36
C THR A 117 10.74 6.33 6.33
N SER A 118 10.95 6.92 5.15
CA SER A 118 9.97 6.91 4.06
C SER A 118 9.76 5.51 3.46
N SER A 119 10.85 4.80 3.16
CA SER A 119 10.74 3.47 2.55
C SER A 119 10.11 2.45 3.51
N LEU A 120 10.46 2.50 4.79
CA LEU A 120 9.85 1.67 5.82
C LEU A 120 8.37 2.01 6.05
N GLY A 121 8.00 3.30 6.03
CA GLY A 121 6.60 3.72 6.11
C GLY A 121 5.76 3.23 4.93
N GLU A 122 6.34 3.20 3.72
CA GLU A 122 5.68 2.65 2.54
C GLU A 122 5.55 1.12 2.59
N ALA A 123 6.57 0.42 3.09
CA ALA A 123 6.49 -1.02 3.32
C ALA A 123 5.35 -1.38 4.30
N ILE A 124 5.21 -0.64 5.40
CA ILE A 124 4.14 -0.84 6.38
C ILE A 124 2.75 -0.52 5.79
N ARG A 125 2.65 0.46 4.88
CA ARG A 125 1.37 0.75 4.21
C ARG A 125 0.89 -0.42 3.36
N LEU A 126 1.82 -1.16 2.75
CA LEU A 126 1.52 -2.30 1.88
C LEU A 126 1.39 -3.62 2.66
N ASP A 127 2.17 -3.79 3.73
CA ASP A 127 2.10 -4.91 4.65
C ASP A 127 2.14 -4.40 6.11
N PRO A 128 0.97 -4.03 6.67
CA PRO A 128 0.87 -3.46 8.02
C PRO A 128 1.27 -4.42 9.14
N THR A 129 1.37 -5.71 8.82
CA THR A 129 1.71 -6.78 9.75
C THR A 129 3.19 -7.15 9.71
N ASN A 130 3.98 -6.50 8.86
CA ASN A 130 5.40 -6.78 8.70
C ASN A 130 6.19 -6.35 9.95
N SER A 131 6.46 -7.32 10.82
CA SER A 131 7.14 -7.08 12.09
C SER A 131 8.55 -6.50 11.91
N LEU A 132 9.25 -6.83 10.82
CA LEU A 132 10.59 -6.33 10.52
C LEU A 132 10.56 -4.86 10.09
N ALA A 133 9.63 -4.48 9.21
CA ALA A 133 9.46 -3.09 8.80
C ALA A 133 9.09 -2.19 9.99
N LEU A 134 8.18 -2.66 10.85
CA LEU A 134 7.76 -1.96 12.07
C LEU A 134 8.94 -1.74 13.04
N GLY A 135 9.72 -2.78 13.33
CA GLY A 135 10.89 -2.68 14.21
C GLY A 135 11.97 -1.74 13.66
N ARG A 136 12.25 -1.82 12.36
CA ARG A 136 13.23 -0.93 11.71
C ARG A 136 12.78 0.52 11.71
N LEU A 137 11.49 0.79 11.47
CA LEU A 137 10.95 2.16 11.51
C LEU A 137 11.04 2.74 12.92
N ALA A 138 10.67 1.95 13.93
CA ALA A 138 10.79 2.34 15.33
C ALA A 138 12.23 2.74 15.68
N ARG A 139 13.21 1.95 15.24
CA ARG A 139 14.63 2.25 15.45
C ARG A 139 15.06 3.53 14.72
N ALA A 140 14.70 3.66 13.44
CA ALA A 140 15.06 4.82 12.63
C ALA A 140 14.52 6.14 13.22
N ILE A 141 13.28 6.13 13.76
CA ILE A 141 12.71 7.29 14.45
C ILE A 141 13.51 7.60 15.73
N LEU A 142 13.85 6.58 16.53
CA LEU A 142 14.60 6.80 17.77
C LEU A 142 16.01 7.37 17.50
N GLU A 143 16.66 6.93 16.43
CA GLU A 143 18.01 7.36 16.04
C GLU A 143 18.06 8.79 15.51
N SER A 144 16.97 9.33 14.99
CA SER A 144 16.92 10.69 14.42
C SER A 144 16.77 11.80 15.47
N ASN A 145 17.26 11.62 16.71
CA ASN A 145 17.04 12.52 17.85
C ASN A 145 15.54 12.86 18.04
N ALA A 146 14.71 11.83 18.15
CA ALA A 146 13.26 11.98 18.28
C ALA A 146 12.85 12.93 19.43
N SER A 147 11.87 13.79 19.12
CA SER A 147 11.08 14.52 20.11
C SER A 147 10.34 13.55 21.04
N PRO A 148 9.76 14.01 22.17
CA PRO A 148 8.93 13.16 23.02
C PRO A 148 7.80 12.43 22.25
N ALA A 149 7.19 13.11 21.29
CA ALA A 149 6.20 12.50 20.39
C ALA A 149 6.82 11.40 19.51
N GLY A 150 7.99 11.66 18.91
CA GLY A 150 8.69 10.64 18.11
C GLY A 150 9.12 9.42 18.93
N LYS A 151 9.52 9.61 20.20
CA LYS A 151 9.80 8.49 21.11
C LYS A 151 8.55 7.66 21.42
N ALA A 152 7.40 8.30 21.61
CA ALA A 152 6.12 7.63 21.79
C ALA A 152 5.72 6.82 20.54
N ASP A 153 5.88 7.42 19.34
CA ASP A 153 5.62 6.74 18.07
C ASP A 153 6.54 5.53 17.88
N ALA A 154 7.84 5.67 18.15
CA ALA A 154 8.79 4.57 18.11
C ALA A 154 8.41 3.44 19.09
N SER A 155 8.00 3.78 20.31
CA SER A 155 7.53 2.78 21.29
C SER A 155 6.27 2.05 20.81
N ASN A 156 5.31 2.77 20.25
CA ASN A 156 4.07 2.18 19.72
C ASN A 156 4.35 1.23 18.55
N LEU A 157 5.22 1.63 17.62
CA LEU A 157 5.65 0.79 16.50
C LEU A 157 6.41 -0.45 16.96
N ALA A 158 7.32 -0.32 17.93
CA ALA A 158 8.05 -1.45 18.50
C ALA A 158 7.10 -2.44 19.21
N ARG A 159 6.14 -1.95 20.00
CA ARG A 159 5.12 -2.80 20.61
C ARG A 159 4.24 -3.50 19.58
N LEU A 160 3.87 -2.80 18.50
CA LEU A 160 3.10 -3.40 17.41
C LEU A 160 3.90 -4.50 16.70
N ALA A 161 5.20 -4.29 16.46
CA ALA A 161 6.09 -5.32 15.91
C ALA A 161 6.09 -6.59 16.78
N LEU A 162 6.20 -6.41 18.11
CA LEU A 162 6.21 -7.53 19.07
C LEU A 162 4.86 -8.26 19.19
N ARG A 163 3.74 -7.64 18.81
CA ARG A 163 2.45 -8.32 18.72
C ARG A 163 2.41 -9.33 17.58
N PHE A 164 3.07 -9.02 16.46
CA PHE A 164 3.11 -9.89 15.28
C PHE A 164 4.26 -10.90 15.34
N ASP A 165 5.39 -10.53 15.94
CA ASP A 165 6.50 -11.43 16.21
C ASP A 165 7.15 -11.06 17.56
N PRO A 166 6.86 -11.84 18.62
CA PRO A 166 7.40 -11.59 19.96
C PRO A 166 8.93 -11.58 20.02
N ASN A 167 9.63 -12.19 19.07
CA ASN A 167 11.09 -12.32 19.04
C ASN A 167 11.81 -11.24 18.24
N GLN A 168 11.12 -10.19 17.80
CA GLN A 168 11.73 -9.13 17.00
C GLN A 168 12.82 -8.35 17.75
N GLY A 169 14.06 -8.54 17.30
CA GLY A 169 15.26 -7.98 17.92
C GLY A 169 15.27 -6.46 17.94
N GLU A 170 15.10 -5.81 16.78
CA GLU A 170 15.12 -4.34 16.70
C GLU A 170 14.04 -3.69 17.57
N ALA A 171 12.85 -4.30 17.64
CA ALA A 171 11.75 -3.78 18.45
C ALA A 171 12.03 -3.87 19.96
N ARG A 172 12.62 -4.99 20.43
CA ARG A 172 13.05 -5.13 21.83
C ARG A 172 14.14 -4.10 22.19
N GLU A 173 15.11 -3.92 21.30
CA GLU A 173 16.20 -2.96 21.50
C GLU A 173 15.68 -1.52 21.65
N VAL A 174 14.72 -1.11 20.80
CA VAL A 174 14.09 0.21 20.87
C VAL A 174 13.44 0.46 22.24
N LEU A 175 12.66 -0.50 22.76
CA LEU A 175 11.98 -0.34 24.05
C LEU A 175 12.98 -0.22 25.21
N VAL A 176 14.02 -1.06 25.22
CA VAL A 176 15.09 -1.00 26.24
C VAL A 176 15.80 0.36 26.22
N ARG A 177 16.13 0.89 25.03
CA ARG A 177 16.79 2.19 24.90
C ARG A 177 15.93 3.36 25.40
N ILE A 178 14.62 3.31 25.17
CA ILE A 178 13.68 4.33 25.68
C ILE A 178 13.62 4.27 27.21
N GLU A 179 13.45 3.09 27.80
CA GLU A 179 13.38 2.92 29.26
C GLU A 179 14.65 3.37 29.99
N GLN A 180 15.83 3.07 29.43
CA GLN A 180 17.12 3.51 29.97
C GLN A 180 17.30 5.03 29.92
N HIS A 181 16.77 5.69 28.89
CA HIS A 181 16.82 7.15 28.78
C HIS A 181 15.91 7.81 29.82
N ASP A 182 14.70 7.28 30.02
CA ASP A 182 13.74 7.83 30.98
C ASP A 182 14.21 7.62 32.43
N SER A 183 14.88 6.50 32.71
CA SER A 183 15.46 6.20 34.02
C SER A 183 16.65 7.10 34.40
N LYS A 184 17.35 7.69 33.42
CA LYS A 184 18.46 8.64 33.65
C LYS A 184 18.00 10.10 33.75
N ALA A 185 16.77 10.39 33.36
CA ALA A 185 16.19 11.74 33.39
C ALA A 185 15.43 12.06 34.68
N ASN A 186 15.15 11.04 35.51
CA ASN A 186 14.63 11.14 36.87
C ASN A 186 15.75 11.06 37.91
#